data_AF-A0A7Z2K860-F1
#
_entry.id   AF-A0A7Z2K860-F1
#
_cell.length_a   1.000
_cell.length_b   1.000
_cell.length_c   1.000
_cell.angle_alpha   90.00
_cell.angle_beta   90.00
_cell.angle_gamma   90.00
#
_symmetry.space_group_name_H-M   'P 1'
#
loop_
_entity.id
_entity.type
_entity.pdbx_description
1 polymer ?
#
loop_
_entity_poly.entity_id
_entity_poly.type
_entity_poly.pdbx_seq_one_letter_code
_entity_poly.pdbx_strand_id
1 'polypeptide(L)'
;MLRKRCIFSNRKRIGSTNVEETEHVGILKGKEVLLKNIIEKEITYTKRNREEFKQLRNKFNSSVRKNFLQDLVRDEKKMKQLSEAGLTKTDINNLQNGLVPDGYQVHHKLPLDDGGNNDFSNLILIENDPHHKVLTNSQKNLTKGLKVGDSVIIKWPLPEGIVYPTTKK
;
A
#
# COMPACT_ATOMS: atom_id res chain seq x y z
N MET A 1 65.83 13.35 5.54
CA MET A 1 65.41 11.95 5.27
C MET A 1 64.92 11.36 6.59
N LEU A 2 63.72 10.85 6.83
CA LEU A 2 62.53 10.48 6.06
C LEU A 2 61.28 10.94 6.85
N ARG A 3 60.24 11.35 6.14
CA ARG A 3 58.88 11.61 6.65
C ARG A 3 58.20 10.28 7.01
N LYS A 4 57.61 10.15 8.20
CA LYS A 4 56.63 9.08 8.49
C LYS A 4 55.21 9.62 8.35
N ARG A 5 54.44 8.92 7.51
CA ARG A 5 53.09 9.21 7.05
C ARG A 5 52.04 8.94 8.13
N CYS A 6 50.96 9.69 7.98
CA CYS A 6 49.66 9.60 8.63
C CYS A 6 48.99 8.22 8.46
N ILE A 7 48.19 7.79 9.44
CA ILE A 7 47.03 6.92 9.20
C ILE A 7 45.84 7.52 9.99
N PHE A 8 45.00 8.28 9.28
CA PHE A 8 43.66 8.61 9.74
C PHE A 8 42.81 7.33 9.73
N SER A 9 42.31 6.95 10.90
CA SER A 9 41.33 5.87 11.04
C SER A 9 39.99 6.34 10.50
N ASN A 10 39.65 5.86 9.31
CA ASN A 10 38.38 6.13 8.66
C ASN A 10 37.32 5.18 9.24
N ARG A 11 36.60 5.61 10.30
CA ARG A 11 35.42 4.89 10.79
C ARG A 11 34.33 4.96 9.71
N LYS A 12 34.19 3.89 8.94
CA LYS A 12 33.00 3.63 8.11
C LYS A 12 31.77 3.68 9.01
N ARG A 13 30.91 4.68 8.82
CA ARG A 13 29.51 4.61 9.25
C ARG A 13 28.83 3.52 8.42
N ILE A 14 28.41 2.45 9.08
CA ILE A 14 27.65 1.35 8.48
C ILE A 14 26.16 1.70 8.63
N GLY A 15 25.46 1.75 7.50
CA GLY A 15 24.02 1.53 7.42
C GLY A 15 23.11 2.75 7.46
N SER A 16 23.12 3.59 6.40
CA SER A 16 21.85 4.14 5.92
C SER A 16 21.49 3.37 4.65
N THR A 17 20.52 2.48 4.75
CA THR A 17 19.83 1.98 3.56
C THR A 17 19.22 3.19 2.87
N ASN A 18 19.78 3.61 1.74
CA ASN A 18 19.10 4.52 0.82
C ASN A 18 17.87 3.77 0.31
N VAL A 19 16.75 3.90 1.01
CA VAL A 19 15.44 3.63 0.44
C VAL A 19 15.21 4.84 -0.46
N GLU A 20 15.25 4.65 -1.78
CA GLU A 20 14.83 5.70 -2.69
C GLU A 20 13.42 6.15 -2.25
N GLU A 21 13.26 7.43 -1.88
CA GLU A 21 11.95 7.98 -1.55
C GLU A 21 11.12 7.94 -2.84
N THR A 22 10.32 6.89 -3.00
CA THR A 22 9.44 6.74 -4.15
C THR A 22 8.22 7.63 -3.96
N GLU A 23 7.81 8.34 -5.00
CA GLU A 23 6.68 9.26 -4.94
C GLU A 23 5.71 9.03 -6.10
N HIS A 24 4.44 9.32 -5.86
CA HIS A 24 3.41 9.32 -6.89
C HIS A 24 2.54 10.56 -6.75
N VAL A 25 2.37 11.31 -7.84
CA VAL A 25 1.47 12.46 -7.91
C VAL A 25 0.18 12.04 -8.58
N GLY A 26 -0.93 12.17 -7.87
CA GLY A 26 -2.27 11.91 -8.40
C GLY A 26 -3.20 13.10 -8.26
N ILE A 27 -4.40 12.99 -8.84
CA ILE A 27 -5.40 14.06 -8.84
C ILE A 27 -6.57 13.72 -7.91
N LEU A 28 -6.89 14.64 -7.01
CA LEU A 28 -8.09 14.60 -6.16
C LEU A 28 -8.84 15.92 -6.26
N LYS A 29 -10.11 15.86 -6.72
CA LYS A 29 -10.97 17.04 -6.88
C LYS A 29 -10.31 18.17 -7.70
N GLY A 30 -9.60 17.79 -8.76
CA GLY A 30 -8.92 18.72 -9.67
C GLY A 30 -7.60 19.30 -9.14
N LYS A 31 -7.12 18.86 -7.97
CA LYS A 31 -5.84 19.28 -7.40
C LYS A 31 -4.84 18.13 -7.39
N GLU A 32 -3.58 18.45 -7.65
CA GLU A 32 -2.46 17.53 -7.47
C GLU A 32 -2.23 17.24 -5.99
N VAL A 33 -2.00 15.96 -5.68
CA VAL A 33 -1.66 15.47 -4.34
C VAL A 33 -0.47 14.53 -4.47
N LEU A 34 0.60 14.86 -3.73
CA LEU A 34 1.80 14.04 -3.62
C LEU A 34 1.59 12.93 -2.58
N LEU A 35 1.77 11.69 -3.00
CA LEU A 35 1.82 10.50 -2.16
C LEU A 35 3.27 10.00 -2.07
N LYS A 36 3.85 10.02 -0.88
CA LYS A 36 5.18 9.45 -0.63
C LYS A 36 5.13 7.95 -0.42
N ASN A 37 6.24 7.26 -0.63
CA ASN A 37 6.39 5.80 -0.47
C ASN A 37 5.39 4.99 -1.31
N ILE A 38 5.10 5.47 -2.52
CA ILE A 38 4.32 4.73 -3.53
C ILE A 38 5.28 4.28 -4.64
N ILE A 39 5.34 2.97 -4.86
CA ILE A 39 6.14 2.40 -5.94
C ILE A 39 5.32 2.36 -7.21
N GLU A 40 5.92 2.73 -8.34
CA GLU A 40 5.35 2.48 -9.65
C GLU A 40 5.95 1.22 -10.26
N LYS A 41 5.16 0.13 -10.25
CA LYS A 41 5.59 -1.16 -10.78
C LYS A 41 5.01 -1.40 -12.17
N GLU A 42 5.84 -1.75 -13.14
CA GLU A 42 5.35 -2.22 -14.42
C GLU A 42 4.62 -3.56 -14.26
N ILE A 43 3.38 -3.62 -14.73
CA ILE A 43 2.56 -4.84 -14.75
C ILE A 43 1.92 -5.00 -16.12
N THR A 44 1.66 -6.25 -16.51
CA THR A 44 0.68 -6.53 -17.56
C THR A 44 -0.69 -6.56 -16.90
N TYR A 45 -1.54 -5.59 -17.22
CA TYR A 45 -2.91 -5.54 -16.75
C TYR A 45 -3.83 -6.22 -17.77
N THR A 46 -4.56 -7.26 -17.36
CA THR A 46 -5.58 -7.96 -18.18
C THR A 46 -6.97 -7.88 -17.55
N LYS A 47 -7.91 -7.17 -18.17
CA LYS A 47 -9.24 -6.96 -17.58
C LYS A 47 -9.97 -8.29 -17.31
N ARG A 48 -10.15 -8.63 -16.03
CA ARG A 48 -10.74 -9.91 -15.58
C ARG A 48 -12.20 -10.07 -16.00
N ASN A 49 -12.60 -11.34 -16.18
CA ASN A 49 -14.00 -11.70 -16.34
C ASN A 49 -14.88 -11.20 -15.17
N ARG A 50 -16.08 -10.71 -15.47
CA ARG A 50 -16.97 -10.09 -14.47
C ARG A 50 -17.47 -11.08 -13.41
N GLU A 51 -17.68 -12.34 -13.74
CA GLU A 51 -18.15 -13.34 -12.78
C GLU A 51 -17.03 -13.77 -11.82
N GLU A 52 -15.82 -13.96 -12.33
CA GLU A 52 -14.64 -14.23 -11.50
C GLU A 52 -14.37 -13.05 -10.53
N PHE A 53 -14.44 -11.81 -11.04
CA PHE A 53 -14.35 -10.60 -10.21
C PHE A 53 -15.39 -10.61 -9.08
N LYS A 54 -16.66 -10.91 -9.40
CA LYS A 54 -17.75 -10.94 -8.42
C LYS A 54 -17.51 -12.00 -7.34
N GLN A 55 -17.06 -13.20 -7.72
CA GLN A 55 -16.75 -14.27 -6.76
C GLN A 55 -15.66 -13.83 -5.78
N LEU A 56 -14.57 -13.24 -6.28
CA LEU A 56 -13.50 -12.70 -5.44
C LEU A 56 -14.00 -11.57 -4.55
N ARG A 57 -14.82 -10.65 -5.08
CA ARG A 57 -15.37 -9.54 -4.30
C ARG A 57 -16.33 -10.02 -3.21
N ASN A 58 -17.13 -11.04 -3.49
CA ASN A 58 -18.04 -11.63 -2.50
C ASN A 58 -17.25 -12.27 -1.36
N LYS A 59 -16.23 -13.08 -1.68
CA LYS A 59 -15.33 -13.67 -0.67
C LYS A 59 -14.62 -12.60 0.15
N PHE A 60 -14.22 -11.49 -0.49
CA PHE A 60 -13.62 -10.36 0.20
C PHE A 60 -14.56 -9.77 1.25
N ASN A 61 -15.79 -9.48 0.84
CA ASN A 61 -16.80 -8.86 1.67
C ASN A 61 -17.29 -9.77 2.80
N SER A 62 -17.35 -11.09 2.57
CA SER A 62 -17.91 -12.04 3.53
C SER A 62 -16.98 -12.36 4.69
N SER A 63 -15.67 -12.48 4.45
CA SER A 63 -14.75 -12.98 5.48
C SER A 63 -13.33 -12.44 5.38
N VAL A 64 -12.74 -12.35 4.18
CA VAL A 64 -11.32 -11.99 4.04
C VAL A 64 -11.03 -10.63 4.65
N ARG A 65 -11.87 -9.61 4.40
CA ARG A 65 -11.66 -8.28 4.97
C ARG A 65 -11.61 -8.30 6.49
N LYS A 66 -12.57 -9.00 7.12
CA LYS A 66 -12.62 -9.15 8.59
C LYS A 66 -11.36 -9.84 9.10
N ASN A 67 -11.01 -10.96 8.49
CA ASN A 67 -9.87 -11.78 8.92
C ASN A 67 -8.54 -11.05 8.74
N PHE A 68 -8.39 -10.26 7.66
CA PHE A 68 -7.22 -9.41 7.45
C PHE A 68 -7.06 -8.38 8.56
N LEU A 69 -8.13 -7.66 8.92
CA LEU A 69 -8.09 -6.65 9.98
C LEU A 69 -7.69 -7.27 11.33
N GLN A 70 -8.22 -8.45 11.64
CA GLN A 70 -7.84 -9.19 12.86
C GLN A 70 -6.40 -9.68 12.81
N ASP A 71 -5.88 -10.06 11.64
CA ASP A 71 -4.49 -10.50 11.46
C ASP A 71 -3.47 -9.37 11.66
N LEU A 72 -3.84 -8.12 11.38
CA LEU A 72 -2.97 -6.96 11.59
C LEU A 72 -2.57 -6.76 13.06
N VAL A 73 -3.42 -7.21 13.99
CA VAL A 73 -3.25 -6.97 15.43
C VAL A 73 -2.82 -8.22 16.21
N ARG A 74 -2.48 -9.30 15.51
CA ARG A 74 -1.99 -10.56 16.13
C ARG A 74 -0.49 -10.56 16.43
N ASP A 75 0.26 -9.70 15.76
CA ASP A 75 1.72 -9.69 15.79
C ASP A 75 2.23 -8.35 16.32
N GLU A 76 3.19 -8.40 17.25
CA GLU A 76 3.74 -7.20 17.92
C GLU A 76 4.43 -6.25 16.94
N LYS A 77 5.08 -6.77 15.89
CA LYS A 77 5.75 -5.95 14.89
C LYS A 77 4.72 -5.20 14.04
N LYS A 78 3.64 -5.86 13.61
CA LYS A 78 2.53 -5.19 12.91
C LYS A 78 1.86 -4.16 13.80
N MET A 79 1.61 -4.48 15.06
CA MET A 79 1.07 -3.56 16.05
C MET A 79 1.93 -2.30 16.21
N LYS A 80 3.26 -2.45 16.25
CA LYS A 80 4.19 -1.33 16.27
C LYS A 80 4.05 -0.44 15.03
N GLN A 81 3.96 -1.04 13.84
CA GLN A 81 3.77 -0.30 12.58
C GLN A 81 2.43 0.46 12.56
N LEU A 82 1.35 -0.13 13.07
CA LEU A 82 0.06 0.56 13.20
C LEU A 82 0.16 1.76 14.15
N SER A 83 0.86 1.61 15.28
CA SER A 83 1.11 2.71 16.21
C SER A 83 1.96 3.82 15.60
N GLU A 84 2.99 3.48 14.82
CA GLU A 84 3.84 4.44 14.10
C GLU A 84 3.04 5.22 13.03
N ALA A 85 2.11 4.53 12.37
CA ALA A 85 1.14 5.13 11.45
C ALA A 85 0.08 6.01 12.15
N GLY A 86 0.05 6.01 13.49
CA GLY A 86 -0.81 6.87 14.28
C GLY A 86 -2.17 6.28 14.66
N LEU A 87 -2.38 4.97 14.50
CA LEU A 87 -3.60 4.32 14.97
C LEU A 87 -3.68 4.35 16.50
N THR A 88 -4.86 4.68 17.00
CA THR A 88 -5.17 4.78 18.43
C THR A 88 -5.55 3.42 19.02
N LYS A 89 -5.63 3.33 20.36
CA LYS A 89 -6.14 2.13 21.03
C LYS A 89 -7.57 1.76 20.59
N THR A 90 -8.40 2.76 20.29
CA THR A 90 -9.76 2.55 19.78
C THR A 90 -9.72 1.90 18.39
N ASP A 91 -8.81 2.37 17.52
CA ASP A 91 -8.62 1.79 16.19
C ASP A 91 -8.14 0.34 16.27
N ILE A 92 -7.19 0.06 17.17
CA ILE A 92 -6.74 -1.30 17.45
C ILE A 92 -7.90 -2.20 17.91
N ASN A 93 -8.76 -1.71 18.82
CA ASN A 93 -9.93 -2.47 19.26
C ASN A 93 -10.92 -2.73 18.10
N ASN A 94 -11.11 -1.75 17.20
CA ASN A 94 -11.91 -1.96 15.99
C ASN A 94 -11.32 -3.08 15.12
N LEU A 95 -10.00 -3.06 14.88
CA LEU A 95 -9.30 -4.10 14.11
C LEU A 95 -9.43 -5.49 14.74
N GLN A 96 -9.33 -5.60 16.08
CA GLN A 96 -9.52 -6.86 16.82
C GLN A 96 -10.93 -7.44 16.60
N ASN A 97 -11.93 -6.57 16.50
CA ASN A 97 -13.31 -6.95 16.19
C ASN A 97 -13.56 -7.17 14.68
N GLY A 98 -12.52 -6.98 13.85
CA GLY A 98 -12.60 -7.08 12.40
C GLY A 98 -13.37 -5.94 11.75
N LEU A 99 -13.41 -4.78 12.42
CA LEU A 99 -14.02 -3.54 11.97
C LEU A 99 -12.94 -2.62 11.41
N VAL A 100 -13.27 -1.90 10.34
CA VAL A 100 -12.37 -0.91 9.75
C VAL A 100 -12.39 0.34 10.63
N PRO A 101 -11.24 0.87 11.08
CA PRO A 101 -11.17 2.12 11.82
C PRO A 101 -11.77 3.32 11.04
N ASP A 102 -12.28 4.31 11.77
CA ASP A 102 -12.85 5.50 11.16
C ASP A 102 -11.81 6.24 10.32
N GLY A 103 -12.21 6.63 9.11
CA GLY A 103 -11.31 7.28 8.16
C GLY A 103 -10.37 6.33 7.41
N TYR A 104 -10.42 5.01 7.63
CA TYR A 104 -9.61 4.02 6.90
C TYR A 104 -10.45 3.14 5.97
N GLN A 105 -9.77 2.43 5.05
CA GLN A 105 -10.31 1.36 4.21
C GLN A 105 -9.30 0.23 4.03
N VAL A 106 -9.77 -0.96 3.65
CA VAL A 106 -8.89 -2.04 3.17
C VAL A 106 -8.81 -1.95 1.66
N HIS A 107 -7.59 -1.80 1.14
CA HIS A 107 -7.32 -1.66 -0.29
C HIS A 107 -6.56 -2.87 -0.81
N HIS A 108 -6.83 -3.23 -2.06
CA HIS A 108 -6.10 -4.24 -2.80
C HIS A 108 -4.95 -3.59 -3.57
N LYS A 109 -3.71 -3.99 -3.31
CA LYS A 109 -2.50 -3.42 -3.94
C LYS A 109 -2.51 -3.63 -5.46
N LEU A 110 -2.74 -4.87 -5.89
CA LEU A 110 -3.19 -5.21 -7.24
C LEU A 110 -4.71 -5.40 -7.21
N PRO A 111 -5.46 -4.85 -8.19
CA PRO A 111 -6.91 -4.79 -8.12
C PRO A 111 -7.56 -6.17 -8.27
N LEU A 112 -8.75 -6.38 -7.72
CA LEU A 112 -9.52 -7.59 -8.05
C LEU A 112 -9.99 -7.62 -9.51
N ASP A 113 -9.92 -6.50 -10.20
CA ASP A 113 -10.29 -6.39 -11.61
C ASP A 113 -9.19 -6.92 -12.55
N ASP A 114 -7.97 -7.17 -12.03
CA ASP A 114 -6.89 -7.91 -12.67
C ASP A 114 -5.68 -8.14 -11.74
N GLY A 115 -4.97 -9.27 -11.87
CA GLY A 115 -3.65 -9.53 -11.27
C GLY A 115 -3.65 -9.67 -9.75
N GLY A 116 -4.61 -9.06 -9.06
CA GLY A 116 -4.84 -9.13 -7.63
C GLY A 116 -5.76 -10.27 -7.23
N ASN A 117 -5.60 -10.67 -5.97
CA ASN A 117 -6.39 -11.69 -5.30
C ASN A 117 -6.72 -11.26 -3.86
N ASN A 118 -7.25 -12.18 -3.06
CA ASN A 118 -7.65 -11.94 -1.67
C ASN A 118 -6.58 -12.35 -0.64
N ASP A 119 -5.34 -12.60 -1.06
CA ASP A 119 -4.25 -12.90 -0.13
C ASP A 119 -3.89 -11.65 0.68
N PHE A 120 -3.57 -11.83 1.96
CA PHE A 120 -3.28 -10.70 2.85
C PHE A 120 -2.06 -9.88 2.40
N SER A 121 -1.11 -10.49 1.69
CA SER A 121 0.02 -9.78 1.09
C SER A 121 -0.41 -8.75 0.04
N ASN A 122 -1.54 -8.99 -0.63
CA ASN A 122 -2.17 -8.09 -1.60
C ASN A 122 -3.11 -7.06 -0.94
N LEU A 123 -3.26 -7.09 0.39
CA LEU A 123 -4.11 -6.15 1.12
C LEU A 123 -3.27 -5.14 1.91
N ILE A 124 -3.85 -3.97 2.13
CA ILE A 124 -3.29 -2.92 2.98
C ILE A 124 -4.42 -2.15 3.66
N LEU A 125 -4.23 -1.77 4.92
CA LEU A 125 -5.08 -0.78 5.57
C LEU A 125 -4.63 0.63 5.12
N ILE A 126 -5.53 1.46 4.61
CA ILE A 126 -5.15 2.76 4.04
C ILE A 126 -6.07 3.86 4.53
N GLU A 127 -5.49 4.99 4.91
CA GLU A 127 -6.26 6.20 5.21
C GLU A 127 -7.05 6.64 3.98
N ASN A 128 -8.32 6.95 4.16
CA ASN A 128 -9.25 7.17 3.06
C ASN A 128 -8.95 8.47 2.30
N ASP A 129 -8.82 9.59 3.02
CA ASP A 129 -8.62 10.93 2.43
C ASP A 129 -7.28 11.51 2.92
N PRO A 130 -6.35 11.91 2.04
CA PRO A 130 -6.45 11.85 0.58
C PRO A 130 -6.03 10.51 -0.02
N HIS A 131 -5.32 9.67 0.74
CA HIS A 131 -4.45 8.63 0.22
C HIS A 131 -5.19 7.57 -0.64
N HIS A 132 -6.19 6.89 -0.09
CA HIS A 132 -6.95 5.88 -0.84
C HIS A 132 -7.65 6.46 -2.08
N LYS A 133 -8.23 7.66 -1.96
CA LYS A 133 -8.94 8.32 -3.06
C LYS A 133 -8.01 8.68 -4.22
N VAL A 134 -6.86 9.28 -3.91
CA VAL A 134 -5.84 9.65 -4.92
C VAL A 134 -5.36 8.40 -5.65
N LEU A 135 -4.96 7.38 -4.90
CA LEU A 135 -4.45 6.13 -5.46
C LEU A 135 -5.49 5.44 -6.36
N THR A 136 -6.73 5.32 -5.88
CA THR A 136 -7.82 4.72 -6.65
C THR A 136 -8.13 5.51 -7.92
N ASN A 137 -8.08 6.84 -7.89
CA ASN A 137 -8.28 7.68 -9.07
C ASN A 137 -7.21 7.42 -10.13
N SER A 138 -5.93 7.41 -9.72
CA SER A 138 -4.80 7.11 -10.61
C SER A 138 -4.96 5.74 -11.26
N GLN A 139 -5.21 4.71 -10.46
CA GLN A 139 -5.42 3.33 -10.93
C GLN A 139 -6.62 3.17 -11.89
N LYS A 140 -7.73 3.85 -11.61
CA LYS A 140 -8.92 3.86 -12.49
C LYS A 140 -8.64 4.56 -13.82
N ASN A 141 -7.87 5.65 -13.79
CA ASN A 141 -7.54 6.39 -15.00
C ASN A 141 -6.66 5.55 -15.93
N LEU A 142 -5.69 4.81 -15.39
CA LEU A 142 -4.81 3.91 -16.16
C LEU A 142 -5.55 2.77 -16.87
N THR A 143 -6.70 2.36 -16.34
CA THR A 143 -7.49 1.20 -16.83
C THR A 143 -8.80 1.61 -17.50
N LYS A 144 -8.97 2.92 -17.74
CA LYS A 144 -10.20 3.47 -18.32
C LYS A 144 -10.36 3.00 -19.77
N GLY A 145 -11.55 2.50 -20.10
CA GLY A 145 -11.90 2.08 -21.45
C GLY A 145 -11.55 0.63 -21.79
N LEU A 146 -10.81 -0.08 -20.93
CA LEU A 146 -10.51 -1.50 -21.14
C LEU A 146 -11.76 -2.36 -21.01
N LYS A 147 -11.96 -3.23 -21.99
CA LYS A 147 -13.00 -4.27 -22.04
C LYS A 147 -12.43 -5.57 -21.45
N VAL A 148 -13.32 -6.46 -21.03
CA VAL A 148 -12.93 -7.78 -20.50
C VAL A 148 -12.06 -8.51 -21.53
N GLY A 149 -10.90 -9.02 -21.08
CA GLY A 149 -9.91 -9.68 -21.92
C GLY A 149 -8.84 -8.75 -22.51
N ASP A 150 -9.08 -7.44 -22.59
CA ASP A 150 -8.06 -6.48 -23.03
C ASP A 150 -6.85 -6.53 -22.10
N SER A 151 -5.65 -6.44 -22.70
CA SER A 151 -4.39 -6.44 -21.97
C SER A 151 -3.53 -5.23 -22.34
N VAL A 152 -2.87 -4.62 -21.34
CA VAL A 152 -2.00 -3.45 -21.52
C VAL A 152 -0.85 -3.48 -20.51
N ILE A 153 0.34 -3.03 -20.91
CA ILE A 153 1.46 -2.82 -19.97
C ILE A 153 1.35 -1.42 -19.39
N ILE A 154 1.28 -1.31 -18.05
CA ILE A 154 1.12 -0.04 -17.34
C ILE A 154 2.04 0.03 -16.12
N LYS A 155 2.46 1.24 -15.76
CA LYS A 155 3.10 1.53 -14.47
C LYS A 155 2.03 1.69 -13.40
N TRP A 156 1.91 0.70 -12.54
CA TRP A 156 0.88 0.63 -11.51
C TRP A 156 1.37 1.23 -10.19
N PRO A 157 0.74 2.30 -9.67
CA PRO A 157 1.08 2.85 -8.37
C PRO A 157 0.59 1.91 -7.26
N LEU A 158 1.50 1.54 -6.37
CA LEU A 158 1.30 0.52 -5.34
C LEU A 158 1.86 0.98 -3.98
N PRO A 159 1.03 1.01 -2.93
CA PRO A 159 1.51 1.25 -1.57
C PRO A 159 2.08 -0.03 -0.98
N GLU A 160 3.20 0.09 -0.26
CA GLU A 160 3.84 -1.02 0.43
C GLU A 160 3.48 -1.09 1.92
N GLY A 161 3.79 -2.24 2.53
CA GLY A 161 3.53 -2.49 3.95
C GLY A 161 2.12 -3.00 4.24
N ILE A 162 1.71 -2.83 5.50
CA ILE A 162 0.42 -3.27 6.04
C ILE A 162 -0.56 -2.12 6.29
N VAL A 163 -0.03 -0.90 6.42
CA VAL A 163 -0.77 0.34 6.68
C VAL A 163 -0.16 1.48 5.87
N TYR A 164 -1.00 2.37 5.34
CA TYR A 164 -0.57 3.56 4.62
C TYR A 164 -1.39 4.80 5.02
N PRO A 165 -0.75 5.96 5.28
CA PRO A 165 0.70 6.18 5.32
C PRO A 165 1.38 5.41 6.46
N THR A 166 2.69 5.19 6.35
CA THR A 166 3.46 4.40 7.34
C THR A 166 3.80 5.17 8.61
N THR A 167 3.71 6.50 8.58
CA THR A 167 3.97 7.38 9.71
C THR A 167 2.90 8.44 9.78
N LYS A 168 2.52 8.82 11.00
CA LYS A 168 1.66 9.99 11.22
C LYS A 168 2.34 11.24 10.66
N LYS A 169 1.60 12.03 9.87
CA LYS A 169 2.02 13.36 9.40
C LYS A 169 2.10 14.36 10.55
#